data_AF-A0A3N4UNK5-F1
#
_entry.id   AF-A0A3N4UNK5-F1
#
_cell.length_a   1.000
_cell.length_b   1.000
_cell.length_c   1.000
_cell.angle_alpha   90.00
_cell.angle_beta   90.00
_cell.angle_gamma   90.00
#
_symmetry.space_group_name_H-M   'P 1'
#
loop_
_entity.id
_entity.type
_entity.pdbx_description
1 polymer ?
#
loop_
_entity_poly.entity_id
_entity_poly.type
_entity_poly.pdbx_seq_one_letter_code
_entity_poly.pdbx_strand_id
1 'polypeptide(L)'
;MNEGRGLRQSFGLYLLFWAVVLAGEAQAGCAQGQEVFTSCQIEGRDTEVFVCFDDHIATYSYGPTGGPAELVLSETIERVDYKPWSGSGISIHENITFYNGDYAYNVGGGFDRPFSEEDMQSDIRRFGWVEVTESGVPAASLECVPDTVSYGFGGGLHDLKQAAGLAWDSYSFTWVSQDIQPRPTSILRANPSVDPREYCLPATEFSLGGVRMGDSLRVLGKLGSPEAIDADPMGRGQAIDRMTLVGLEVDIFQETVVALSTTSPDWKMPSGLRVGLTRGEVIRLLGTVPNGYTATASSFASHVCMDNAVSDPEWTMVIDFGQNNRVDNIYFVNASY
;
A
#
# COMPACT_ATOMS: atom_id res chain seq x y z
N MET A 1 72.53 -41.29 -47.73
CA MET A 1 71.22 -41.45 -48.38
C MET A 1 70.15 -41.01 -47.40
N ASN A 2 69.42 -39.95 -47.78
CA ASN A 2 68.02 -39.56 -47.49
C ASN A 2 67.46 -39.81 -46.08
N GLU A 3 67.17 -38.76 -45.30
CA GLU A 3 65.92 -37.95 -45.29
C GLU A 3 64.70 -38.63 -44.64
N GLY A 4 64.02 -37.88 -43.75
CA GLY A 4 62.61 -38.09 -43.37
C GLY A 4 62.35 -38.16 -41.85
N ARG A 5 62.26 -37.04 -41.13
CA ARG A 5 61.02 -36.33 -40.71
C ARG A 5 59.96 -37.19 -39.97
N GLY A 6 59.60 -36.74 -38.76
CA GLY A 6 58.25 -36.96 -38.23
C GLY A 6 58.07 -36.95 -36.70
N LEU A 7 58.38 -35.86 -36.00
CA LEU A 7 57.84 -35.59 -34.66
C LEU A 7 56.34 -35.26 -34.79
N ARG A 8 55.48 -35.90 -33.99
CA ARG A 8 54.17 -35.36 -33.62
C ARG A 8 54.00 -35.40 -32.09
N GLN A 9 54.22 -34.24 -31.49
CA GLN A 9 53.78 -33.88 -30.16
C GLN A 9 52.25 -33.64 -30.18
N SER A 10 51.52 -34.25 -29.26
CA SER A 10 50.16 -33.83 -28.94
C SER A 10 50.21 -33.01 -27.64
N PHE A 11 50.16 -31.69 -27.80
CA PHE A 11 49.92 -30.74 -26.72
C PHE A 11 48.44 -30.78 -26.34
N GLY A 12 48.12 -31.27 -25.14
CA GLY A 12 46.83 -31.04 -24.50
C GLY A 12 46.94 -29.87 -23.54
N LEU A 13 46.60 -28.66 -23.99
CA LEU A 13 46.38 -27.51 -23.10
C LEU A 13 45.04 -27.72 -22.37
N TYR A 14 45.08 -28.00 -21.07
CA TYR A 14 43.93 -27.80 -20.19
C TYR A 14 44.03 -26.40 -19.57
N LEU A 15 43.25 -25.45 -20.12
CA LEU A 15 42.99 -24.16 -19.50
C LEU A 15 41.93 -24.36 -18.40
N LEU A 16 42.38 -24.41 -17.15
CA LEU A 16 41.52 -24.28 -15.97
C LEU A 16 41.11 -22.81 -15.85
N PHE A 17 39.92 -22.47 -16.36
CA PHE A 17 39.24 -21.21 -16.03
C PHE A 17 38.70 -21.32 -14.59
N TRP A 18 39.47 -20.81 -13.63
CA TRP A 18 38.98 -20.53 -12.29
C TRP A 18 38.08 -19.30 -12.37
N ALA A 19 36.76 -19.50 -12.43
CA ALA A 19 35.79 -18.46 -12.20
C ALA A 19 35.79 -18.11 -10.71
N VAL A 20 36.45 -17.01 -10.35
CA VAL A 20 36.32 -16.41 -9.03
C VAL A 20 34.93 -15.78 -8.97
N VAL A 21 33.98 -16.47 -8.33
CA VAL A 21 32.71 -15.85 -7.93
C VAL A 21 33.04 -14.93 -6.77
N LEU A 22 33.13 -13.63 -7.05
CA LEU A 22 33.14 -12.60 -6.01
C LEU A 22 31.74 -12.59 -5.39
N ALA A 23 31.58 -13.26 -4.26
CA ALA A 23 30.46 -12.99 -3.38
C ALA A 23 30.65 -11.57 -2.85
N GLY A 24 29.85 -10.62 -3.33
CA GLY A 24 29.77 -9.32 -2.70
C GLY A 24 29.23 -9.53 -1.30
N GLU A 25 30.06 -9.29 -0.29
CA GLU A 25 29.57 -9.14 1.07
C GLU A 25 28.62 -7.94 1.05
N ALA A 26 27.33 -8.21 1.24
CA ALA A 26 26.36 -7.17 1.50
C ALA A 26 26.73 -6.55 2.85
N GLN A 27 27.60 -5.54 2.83
CA GLN A 27 27.82 -4.68 3.98
C GLN A 27 26.50 -4.03 4.34
N ALA A 28 26.17 -3.99 5.63
CA ALA A 28 24.98 -3.35 6.19
C ALA A 28 25.00 -1.82 6.07
N GLY A 29 25.48 -1.27 4.94
CA GLY A 29 25.32 0.12 4.57
C GLY A 29 24.44 0.26 3.33
N CYS A 30 24.17 1.49 2.93
CA CYS A 30 23.48 1.71 1.66
C CYS A 30 24.30 1.18 0.49
N ALA A 31 23.61 0.53 -0.45
CA ALA A 31 24.23 0.04 -1.67
C ALA A 31 24.85 1.21 -2.45
N GLN A 32 25.83 0.90 -3.32
CA GLN A 32 26.45 1.93 -4.14
C GLN A 32 25.40 2.68 -4.98
N GLY A 33 25.34 4.01 -4.81
CA GLY A 33 24.38 4.87 -5.50
C GLY A 33 23.12 5.18 -4.70
N GLN A 34 22.91 4.55 -3.55
CA GLN A 34 21.83 4.87 -2.63
C GLN A 34 22.27 5.88 -1.56
N GLU A 35 21.32 6.70 -1.12
CA GLU A 35 21.43 7.66 -0.03
C GLU A 35 20.78 7.09 1.24
N VAL A 36 21.30 7.48 2.41
CA VAL A 36 20.70 7.10 3.70
C VAL A 36 19.51 8.03 3.97
N PHE A 37 18.32 7.45 4.12
CA PHE A 37 17.17 8.16 4.72
C PHE A 37 17.33 8.21 6.25
N THR A 38 17.48 7.04 6.87
CA THR A 38 17.81 6.94 8.29
C THR A 38 18.57 5.65 8.58
N SER A 39 19.44 5.67 9.59
CA SER A 39 20.09 4.46 10.11
C SER A 39 20.40 4.60 11.59
N CYS A 40 20.45 3.48 12.31
CA CYS A 40 20.88 3.47 13.72
C CYS A 40 21.22 2.06 14.22
N GLN A 41 21.91 1.99 15.35
CA GLN A 41 21.99 0.77 16.18
C GLN A 41 20.79 0.71 17.12
N ILE A 42 20.25 -0.49 17.33
CA ILE A 42 19.11 -0.72 18.21
C ILE A 42 19.57 -0.85 19.66
N GLU A 43 18.93 -0.10 20.56
CA GLU A 43 19.25 -0.13 21.98
C GLU A 43 19.07 -1.52 22.58
N GLY A 44 20.05 -1.95 23.39
CA GLY A 44 20.03 -3.25 24.05
C GLY A 44 20.23 -4.44 23.12
N ARG A 45 20.61 -4.23 21.85
CA ARG A 45 20.86 -5.29 20.86
C ARG A 45 22.15 -5.02 20.09
N ASP A 46 22.80 -6.08 19.61
CA ASP A 46 23.92 -5.97 18.67
C ASP A 46 23.40 -6.02 17.22
N THR A 47 22.41 -5.17 16.93
CA THR A 47 21.75 -5.10 15.62
C THR A 47 21.57 -3.67 15.19
N GLU A 48 21.55 -3.43 13.89
CA GLU A 48 21.35 -2.13 13.26
C GLU A 48 20.28 -2.17 12.18
N VAL A 49 19.77 -0.98 11.84
CA VAL A 49 18.79 -0.77 10.78
C VAL A 49 19.28 0.31 9.83
N PHE A 50 19.07 0.10 8.54
CA PHE A 50 19.28 1.10 7.50
C PHE A 50 18.03 1.20 6.63
N VAL A 51 17.62 2.44 6.38
CA VAL A 51 16.74 2.80 5.28
C VAL A 51 17.55 3.60 4.30
N CYS A 52 17.60 3.09 3.08
CA CYS A 52 18.31 3.68 1.96
C CYS A 52 17.35 3.94 0.80
N PHE A 53 17.70 4.83 -0.11
CA PHE A 53 16.91 5.06 -1.31
C PHE A 53 17.77 5.56 -2.47
N ASP A 54 17.28 5.35 -3.68
CA ASP A 54 17.75 6.01 -4.90
C ASP A 54 16.54 6.65 -5.61
N ASP A 55 16.68 7.00 -6.88
CA ASP A 55 15.63 7.62 -7.69
C ASP A 55 14.45 6.69 -8.02
N HIS A 56 14.57 5.38 -7.79
CA HIS A 56 13.56 4.39 -8.16
C HIS A 56 13.03 3.58 -6.98
N ILE A 57 13.88 3.23 -6.01
CA ILE A 57 13.52 2.34 -4.90
C ILE A 57 13.98 2.89 -3.55
N ALA A 58 13.21 2.57 -2.52
CA ALA A 58 13.64 2.61 -1.13
C ALA A 58 13.90 1.17 -0.66
N THR A 59 14.90 0.99 0.20
CA THR A 59 15.30 -0.30 0.76
C THR A 59 15.45 -0.20 2.26
N TYR A 60 14.88 -1.18 2.96
CA TYR A 60 15.06 -1.42 4.38
C TYR A 60 16.01 -2.61 4.57
N SER A 61 16.92 -2.50 5.53
CA SER A 61 17.74 -3.62 5.97
C SER A 61 17.88 -3.64 7.49
N TYR A 62 17.87 -4.84 8.06
CA TYR A 62 18.06 -5.10 9.49
C TYR A 62 18.95 -6.32 9.69
N GLY A 63 19.89 -6.25 10.63
CA GLY A 63 20.80 -7.37 10.93
C GLY A 63 21.84 -7.01 12.01
N PRO A 64 22.82 -7.89 12.26
CA PRO A 64 23.90 -7.64 13.22
C PRO A 64 24.72 -6.40 12.87
N THR A 65 25.19 -5.68 13.88
CA THR A 65 26.03 -4.49 13.69
C THR A 65 27.29 -4.81 12.87
N GLY A 66 27.47 -4.14 11.73
CA GLY A 66 28.60 -4.37 10.82
C GLY A 66 28.60 -5.74 10.13
N GLY A 67 27.55 -6.54 10.31
CA GLY A 67 27.37 -7.85 9.72
C GLY A 67 26.53 -7.81 8.44
N PRO A 68 26.20 -8.98 7.84
CA PRO A 68 25.25 -9.06 6.74
C PRO A 68 23.82 -8.81 7.24
N ALA A 69 23.01 -8.14 6.43
CA ALA A 69 21.59 -7.96 6.72
C ALA A 69 20.86 -9.32 6.76
N GLU A 70 20.05 -9.53 7.79
CA GLU A 70 19.21 -10.72 7.98
C GLU A 70 17.84 -10.57 7.31
N LEU A 71 17.36 -9.33 7.21
CA LEU A 71 16.13 -8.96 6.53
C LEU A 71 16.41 -7.78 5.60
N VAL A 72 16.02 -7.92 4.33
CA VAL A 72 16.08 -6.86 3.32
C VAL A 72 14.74 -6.77 2.62
N LEU A 73 14.16 -5.57 2.58
CA LEU A 73 12.89 -5.28 1.90
C LEU A 73 13.10 -4.09 0.97
N SER A 74 12.45 -4.10 -0.20
CA SER A 74 12.52 -2.99 -1.14
C SER A 74 11.13 -2.67 -1.67
N GLU A 75 10.87 -1.39 -1.92
CA GLU A 75 9.65 -0.91 -2.56
C GLU A 75 9.98 0.32 -3.42
N THR A 76 9.22 0.49 -4.49
CA THR A 76 9.33 1.63 -5.40
C THR A 76 9.02 2.95 -4.69
N ILE A 77 9.65 4.04 -5.13
CA ILE A 77 9.39 5.39 -4.60
C ILE A 77 7.90 5.75 -4.71
N GLU A 78 7.20 5.34 -5.76
CA GLU A 78 5.77 5.65 -5.91
C GLU A 78 4.91 4.96 -4.86
N ARG A 79 5.28 3.74 -4.47
CA ARG A 79 4.44 2.87 -3.64
C ARG A 79 4.79 2.90 -2.16
N VAL A 80 6.06 3.12 -1.81
CA VAL A 80 6.53 3.05 -0.42
C VAL A 80 5.76 4.02 0.48
N ASP A 81 5.35 3.58 1.66
CA ASP A 81 4.56 4.40 2.58
C ASP A 81 5.47 5.29 3.43
N TYR A 82 5.89 6.40 2.83
CA TYR A 82 6.66 7.45 3.49
C TYR A 82 5.73 8.56 3.99
N LYS A 83 5.93 8.99 5.23
CA LYS A 83 5.18 10.07 5.87
C LYS A 83 6.12 11.22 6.23
N PRO A 84 5.96 12.39 5.58
CA PRO A 84 6.75 13.56 5.90
C PRO A 84 6.36 14.13 7.27
N TRP A 85 7.23 14.97 7.82
CA TRP A 85 6.94 15.67 9.07
C TRP A 85 5.74 16.61 8.88
N SER A 86 4.83 16.65 9.86
CA SER A 86 3.61 17.46 9.78
C SER A 86 3.83 18.97 9.85
N GLY A 87 5.07 19.42 10.05
CA GLY A 87 5.41 20.84 10.20
C GLY A 87 5.14 21.40 11.60
N SER A 88 4.73 20.56 12.57
CA SER A 88 4.36 20.96 13.92
C SER A 88 5.10 20.16 15.00
N GLY A 89 5.30 20.76 16.18
CA GLY A 89 5.94 20.15 17.34
C GLY A 89 7.45 20.39 17.40
N ILE A 90 8.07 20.18 18.56
CA ILE A 90 9.50 20.42 18.77
C ILE A 90 10.38 19.43 17.98
N SER A 91 9.89 18.21 17.84
CA SER A 91 10.57 17.08 17.22
C SER A 91 10.27 17.04 15.73
N ILE A 92 11.30 17.23 14.91
CA ILE A 92 11.24 16.98 13.48
C ILE A 92 11.52 15.50 13.26
N HIS A 93 10.58 14.80 12.63
CA HIS A 93 10.74 13.39 12.33
C HIS A 93 9.94 13.00 11.10
N GLU A 94 10.45 11.99 10.41
CA GLU A 94 9.81 11.36 9.27
C GLU A 94 9.89 9.85 9.44
N ASN A 95 8.99 9.14 8.80
CA ASN A 95 9.01 7.68 8.83
C ASN A 95 8.62 7.08 7.49
N ILE A 96 9.04 5.84 7.32
CA ILE A 96 8.76 5.02 6.16
C ILE A 96 8.32 3.64 6.62
N THR A 97 7.35 3.05 5.92
CA THR A 97 6.85 1.72 6.23
C THR A 97 7.08 0.78 5.07
N PHE A 98 7.73 -0.35 5.37
CA PHE A 98 7.91 -1.47 4.45
C PHE A 98 6.98 -2.61 4.84
N TYR A 99 6.42 -3.31 3.86
CA TYR A 99 5.46 -4.39 4.08
C TYR A 99 6.04 -5.73 3.62
N ASN A 100 5.80 -6.79 4.38
CA ASN A 100 6.16 -8.16 4.05
C ASN A 100 5.06 -9.12 4.50
N GLY A 101 4.12 -9.42 3.60
CA GLY A 101 2.91 -10.17 3.93
C GLY A 101 2.09 -9.43 4.98
N ASP A 102 1.84 -10.09 6.11
CA ASP A 102 1.08 -9.53 7.23
C ASP A 102 1.89 -8.55 8.08
N TYR A 103 3.22 -8.50 7.91
CA TYR A 103 4.08 -7.63 8.70
C TYR A 103 4.28 -6.25 8.06
N ALA A 104 4.32 -5.21 8.90
CA ALA A 104 4.76 -3.88 8.51
C ALA A 104 5.90 -3.40 9.43
N TYR A 105 6.91 -2.78 8.84
CA TYR A 105 8.10 -2.27 9.52
C TYR A 105 8.13 -0.75 9.33
N ASN A 106 7.60 -0.01 10.30
CA ASN A 106 7.66 1.44 10.34
C ASN A 106 8.99 1.87 10.96
N VAL A 107 9.83 2.52 10.17
CA VAL A 107 11.14 3.00 10.59
C VAL A 107 11.15 4.51 10.52
N GLY A 108 11.59 5.15 11.60
CA GLY A 108 11.67 6.59 11.66
C GLY A 108 12.96 7.11 12.26
N GLY A 109 13.29 8.32 11.86
CA GLY A 109 14.42 9.09 12.35
C GLY A 109 14.00 10.53 12.59
N GLY A 110 14.60 11.15 13.60
CA GLY A 110 14.25 12.50 13.99
C GLY A 110 15.24 13.17 14.92
N PHE A 111 14.98 14.44 15.18
CA PHE A 111 15.68 15.23 16.18
C PHE A 111 14.80 16.33 16.77
N ASP A 112 15.14 16.76 17.98
CA ASP A 112 14.51 17.90 18.62
C ASP A 112 15.17 19.21 18.19
N ARG A 113 14.34 20.17 17.77
CA ARG A 113 14.82 21.52 17.45
C ARG A 113 15.17 22.28 18.73
N PRO A 114 16.29 23.02 18.77
CA PRO A 114 16.55 23.96 19.85
C PRO A 114 15.62 25.18 19.72
N PHE A 115 15.02 25.63 20.83
CA PHE A 115 14.12 26.81 20.84
C PHE A 115 14.63 27.97 21.70
N SER A 116 15.63 27.72 22.56
CA SER A 116 16.28 28.74 23.38
C SER A 116 17.78 28.83 23.09
N GLU A 117 18.42 29.93 23.49
CA GLU A 117 19.89 30.07 23.41
C GLU A 117 20.63 29.03 24.26
N GLU A 118 19.99 28.50 25.30
CA GLU A 118 20.50 27.39 26.12
C GLU A 118 20.43 26.06 25.36
N ASP A 119 19.30 25.79 24.69
CA ASP A 119 19.16 24.58 23.85
C ASP A 119 20.14 24.60 22.67
N MET A 120 20.40 25.78 22.10
CA MET A 120 21.36 25.94 21.01
C MET A 120 22.82 25.64 21.40
N GLN A 121 23.12 25.59 22.71
CA GLN A 121 24.44 25.21 23.23
C GLN A 121 24.55 23.72 23.53
N SER A 122 23.43 23.00 23.52
CA SER A 122 23.40 21.55 23.77
C SER A 122 23.52 20.78 22.44
N ASP A 123 24.01 19.55 22.53
CA ASP A 123 23.98 18.65 21.38
C ASP A 123 22.54 18.37 20.96
N ILE A 124 22.31 18.32 19.64
CA ILE A 124 20.99 18.04 19.07
C ILE A 124 20.57 16.64 19.50
N ARG A 125 19.48 16.54 20.27
CA ARG A 125 18.92 15.25 20.66
C ARG A 125 18.33 14.57 19.43
N ARG A 126 18.96 13.47 19.02
CA ARG A 126 18.49 12.60 17.94
C ARG A 126 17.73 11.41 18.52
N PHE A 127 16.81 10.87 17.75
CA PHE A 127 16.06 9.67 18.08
C PHE A 127 15.66 8.94 16.82
N GLY A 128 15.44 7.63 16.95
CA GLY A 128 14.95 6.79 15.87
C GLY A 128 14.26 5.56 16.45
N TRP A 129 13.50 4.88 15.62
CA TRP A 129 12.71 3.73 16.05
C TRP A 129 12.45 2.75 14.91
N VAL A 130 12.11 1.53 15.29
CA VAL A 130 11.46 0.55 14.43
C VAL A 130 10.23 0.02 15.16
N GLU A 131 9.06 0.28 14.61
CA GLU A 131 7.80 -0.33 15.04
C GLU A 131 7.41 -1.43 14.05
N VAL A 132 7.14 -2.63 14.58
CA VAL A 132 6.70 -3.78 13.78
C VAL A 132 5.27 -4.09 14.15
N THR A 133 4.40 -4.21 13.15
CA THR A 133 3.04 -4.70 13.32
C THR A 133 2.83 -6.00 12.54
N GLU A 134 1.88 -6.82 12.99
CA GLU A 134 1.39 -8.01 12.32
C GLU A 134 -0.13 -7.86 12.15
N SER A 135 -0.62 -7.86 10.92
CA SER A 135 -2.04 -7.59 10.61
C SER A 135 -2.55 -6.29 11.25
N GLY A 136 -1.70 -5.26 11.32
CA GLY A 136 -2.01 -3.98 11.95
C GLY A 136 -1.95 -3.95 13.49
N VAL A 137 -1.65 -5.08 14.15
CA VAL A 137 -1.48 -5.17 15.60
C VAL A 137 -0.01 -5.02 15.97
N PRO A 138 0.37 -4.19 16.97
CA PRO A 138 1.76 -4.06 17.40
C PRO A 138 2.39 -5.41 17.81
N ALA A 139 3.51 -5.77 17.18
CA ALA A 139 4.27 -6.99 17.42
C ALA A 139 5.61 -6.71 18.12
N ALA A 140 6.28 -5.61 17.77
CA ALA A 140 7.51 -5.16 18.43
C ALA A 140 7.68 -3.64 18.34
N SER A 141 8.42 -3.07 19.29
CA SER A 141 8.88 -1.68 19.25
C SER A 141 10.34 -1.65 19.69
N LEU A 142 11.19 -1.04 18.89
CA LEU A 142 12.62 -0.95 19.07
C LEU A 142 13.03 0.52 19.02
N GLU A 143 13.87 0.94 19.97
CA GLU A 143 14.42 2.29 20.03
C GLU A 143 15.87 2.28 19.56
N CYS A 144 16.30 3.34 18.89
CA CYS A 144 17.67 3.53 18.48
C CYS A 144 18.54 4.08 19.61
N VAL A 145 19.82 3.70 19.65
CA VAL A 145 20.84 4.41 20.44
C VAL A 145 20.99 5.82 19.86
N PRO A 146 20.68 6.90 20.61
CA PRO A 146 20.60 8.27 20.09
C PRO A 146 21.83 8.73 19.28
N ASP A 147 23.03 8.42 19.77
CA ASP A 147 24.30 8.86 19.17
C ASP A 147 24.63 8.15 17.86
N THR A 148 23.91 7.07 17.54
CA THR A 148 24.08 6.30 16.30
C THR A 148 23.08 6.68 15.22
N VAL A 149 22.09 7.51 15.54
CA VAL A 149 21.03 7.91 14.61
C VAL A 149 21.59 8.82 13.53
N SER A 150 21.63 8.33 12.30
CA SER A 150 21.77 9.14 11.11
C SER A 150 20.38 9.49 10.58
N TYR A 151 20.09 10.78 10.47
CA TYR A 151 18.87 11.29 9.85
C TYR A 151 19.11 12.74 9.39
N GLY A 152 18.78 12.99 8.12
CA GLY A 152 18.74 14.31 7.51
C GLY A 152 17.30 14.71 7.25
N PHE A 153 16.85 15.82 7.83
CA PHE A 153 15.51 16.34 7.56
C PHE A 153 15.44 17.04 6.21
N GLY A 154 14.40 16.72 5.44
CA GLY A 154 14.06 17.39 4.20
C GLY A 154 14.84 16.87 2.99
N GLY A 155 14.23 17.00 1.82
CA GLY A 155 14.77 16.46 0.56
C GLY A 155 14.62 14.94 0.45
N GLY A 156 15.33 14.35 -0.53
CA GLY A 156 15.34 12.90 -0.73
C GLY A 156 13.98 12.33 -1.13
N LEU A 157 13.38 11.52 -0.26
CA LEU A 157 12.12 10.80 -0.53
C LEU A 157 10.93 11.71 -0.84
N HIS A 158 10.80 12.85 -0.15
CA HIS A 158 9.71 13.80 -0.40
C HIS A 158 9.78 14.37 -1.83
N ASP A 159 10.98 14.75 -2.27
CA ASP A 159 11.20 15.34 -3.58
C ASP A 159 11.09 14.30 -4.69
N LEU A 160 11.56 13.07 -4.43
CA LEU A 160 11.40 11.94 -5.34
C LEU A 160 9.92 11.58 -5.55
N LYS A 161 9.11 11.58 -4.49
CA LYS A 161 7.65 11.38 -4.63
C LYS A 161 6.97 12.50 -5.41
N GLN A 162 7.38 13.76 -5.19
CA GLN A 162 6.88 14.88 -6.00
C GLN A 162 7.29 14.75 -7.47
N ALA A 163 8.54 14.36 -7.74
CA ALA A 163 9.04 14.13 -9.09
C ALA A 163 8.31 12.97 -9.78
N ALA A 164 7.85 11.97 -9.02
CA ALA A 164 6.97 10.90 -9.49
C ALA A 164 5.50 11.33 -9.68
N GLY A 165 5.20 12.63 -9.61
CA GLY A 165 3.84 13.16 -9.82
C GLY A 165 2.90 12.88 -8.66
N LEU A 166 3.42 12.70 -7.44
CA LEU A 166 2.61 12.56 -6.24
C LEU A 166 2.55 13.88 -5.46
N ALA A 167 1.50 14.05 -4.67
CA ALA A 167 1.37 15.14 -3.71
C ALA A 167 1.00 14.57 -2.34
N TRP A 168 1.54 15.15 -1.26
CA TRP A 168 1.15 14.78 0.08
C TRP A 168 -0.24 15.36 0.40
N ASP A 169 -1.19 14.50 0.78
CA ASP A 169 -2.49 14.90 1.28
C ASP A 169 -2.51 14.80 2.81
N SER A 170 -2.38 15.96 3.48
CA SER A 170 -2.34 16.03 4.94
C SER A 170 -3.68 15.71 5.62
N TYR A 171 -4.77 15.67 4.86
CA TYR A 171 -6.09 15.32 5.39
C TYR A 171 -6.24 13.80 5.59
N SER A 172 -5.84 13.00 4.61
CA SER A 172 -5.86 11.53 4.70
C SER A 172 -4.54 10.91 5.18
N PHE A 173 -3.48 11.73 5.30
CA PHE A 173 -2.10 11.30 5.57
C PHE A 173 -1.62 10.26 4.54
N THR A 174 -1.91 10.49 3.26
CA THR A 174 -1.46 9.64 2.15
C THR A 174 -0.91 10.46 1.01
N TRP A 175 -0.04 9.84 0.21
CA TRP A 175 0.35 10.40 -1.09
C TRP A 175 -0.73 10.13 -2.12
N VAL A 176 -1.01 11.12 -2.96
CA VAL A 176 -2.04 11.06 -4.00
C VAL A 176 -1.43 11.39 -5.35
N SER A 177 -1.77 10.61 -6.37
CA SER A 177 -1.37 10.94 -7.74
C SER A 177 -1.95 12.30 -8.16
N GLN A 178 -1.12 13.12 -8.78
CA GLN A 178 -1.54 14.37 -9.41
C GLN A 178 -2.43 14.12 -10.63
N ASP A 179 -2.43 12.92 -11.22
CA ASP A 179 -3.38 12.59 -12.29
C ASP A 179 -4.82 12.42 -11.75
N ILE A 180 -4.97 12.17 -10.45
CA ILE A 180 -6.25 12.09 -9.77
C ILE A 180 -6.60 13.47 -9.23
N GLN A 181 -7.29 14.23 -10.07
CA GLN A 181 -7.77 15.57 -9.75
C GLN A 181 -8.98 15.51 -8.80
N PRO A 182 -9.05 16.40 -7.78
CA PRO A 182 -10.23 16.54 -6.95
C PRO A 182 -11.47 16.84 -7.80
N ARG A 183 -12.59 16.17 -7.52
CA ARG A 183 -13.85 16.54 -8.17
C ARG A 183 -14.35 17.89 -7.64
N PRO A 184 -14.87 18.78 -8.52
CA PRO A 184 -15.44 20.06 -8.09
C PRO A 184 -16.72 19.88 -7.28
N THR A 185 -17.42 18.76 -7.46
CA THR A 185 -18.62 18.37 -6.72
C THR A 185 -18.54 16.92 -6.32
N SER A 186 -18.95 16.62 -5.09
CA SER A 186 -19.10 15.25 -4.59
C SER A 186 -20.03 14.43 -5.49
N ILE A 187 -19.65 13.18 -5.77
CA ILE A 187 -20.58 12.21 -6.41
C ILE A 187 -21.60 11.68 -5.41
N LEU A 188 -21.25 11.71 -4.12
CA LEU A 188 -22.19 11.38 -3.06
C LEU A 188 -23.25 12.48 -2.98
N ARG A 189 -24.51 12.07 -2.92
CA ARG A 189 -25.67 12.96 -2.83
C ARG A 189 -26.19 12.95 -1.40
N ALA A 190 -26.61 14.11 -0.90
CA ALA A 190 -27.36 14.14 0.35
C ALA A 190 -28.61 13.27 0.19
N ASN A 191 -28.91 12.45 1.20
CA ASN A 191 -30.12 11.63 1.26
C ASN A 191 -31.14 12.28 2.21
N PRO A 192 -31.92 13.27 1.75
CA PRO A 192 -32.82 14.03 2.62
C PRO A 192 -33.94 13.19 3.24
N SER A 193 -34.19 11.99 2.71
CA SER A 193 -35.23 11.07 3.19
C SER A 193 -34.85 10.31 4.46
N VAL A 194 -33.56 10.23 4.80
CA VAL A 194 -33.06 9.51 5.99
C VAL A 194 -32.42 10.49 6.97
N ASP A 195 -31.39 11.22 6.54
CA ASP A 195 -30.75 12.31 7.29
C ASP A 195 -30.08 13.26 6.29
N PRO A 196 -30.30 14.60 6.36
CA PRO A 196 -29.58 15.56 5.52
C PRO A 196 -28.04 15.52 5.65
N ARG A 197 -27.49 14.84 6.65
CA ARG A 197 -26.05 14.60 6.84
C ARG A 197 -25.57 13.29 6.25
N GLU A 198 -26.47 12.39 5.88
CA GLU A 198 -26.15 11.11 5.28
C GLU A 198 -26.01 11.28 3.77
N TYR A 199 -24.91 10.73 3.25
CA TYR A 199 -24.55 10.83 1.85
C TYR A 199 -24.63 9.45 1.21
N CYS A 200 -25.46 9.34 0.18
CA CYS A 200 -25.65 8.14 -0.60
C CYS A 200 -24.85 8.21 -1.91
N LEU A 201 -24.51 7.05 -2.44
CA LEU A 201 -23.86 6.90 -3.73
C LEU A 201 -24.95 6.61 -4.80
N PRO A 202 -24.91 7.27 -5.98
CA PRO A 202 -25.89 7.00 -7.03
C PRO A 202 -25.86 5.54 -7.50
N ALA A 203 -27.01 4.94 -7.81
CA ALA A 203 -27.09 3.56 -8.30
C ALA A 203 -26.20 3.28 -9.53
N THR A 204 -25.95 4.31 -10.34
CA THR A 204 -25.05 4.23 -11.50
C THR A 204 -23.60 3.89 -11.13
N GLU A 205 -23.18 4.09 -9.87
CA GLU A 205 -21.83 3.78 -9.40
C GLU A 205 -21.71 2.35 -8.83
N PHE A 206 -22.80 1.65 -8.56
CA PHE A 206 -22.82 0.28 -8.02
C PHE A 206 -22.54 -0.76 -9.12
N SER A 207 -21.36 -0.67 -9.72
CA SER A 207 -20.90 -1.60 -10.75
C SER A 207 -19.39 -1.74 -10.76
N LEU A 208 -18.91 -2.93 -11.14
CA LEU A 208 -17.49 -3.24 -11.31
C LEU A 208 -17.26 -3.76 -12.73
N GLY A 209 -16.44 -3.05 -13.52
CA GLY A 209 -16.13 -3.44 -14.90
C GLY A 209 -17.35 -3.63 -15.80
N GLY A 210 -18.44 -2.93 -15.51
CA GLY A 210 -19.70 -3.00 -16.25
C GLY A 210 -20.72 -4.01 -15.74
N VAL A 211 -20.36 -4.88 -14.78
CA VAL A 211 -21.32 -5.73 -14.06
C VAL A 211 -22.01 -4.91 -12.98
N ARG A 212 -23.33 -4.83 -13.01
CA ARG A 212 -24.11 -4.00 -12.07
C ARG A 212 -24.82 -4.86 -11.05
N MET A 213 -24.99 -4.30 -9.85
CA MET A 213 -25.96 -4.83 -8.90
C MET A 213 -27.35 -4.89 -9.55
N GLY A 214 -28.09 -5.99 -9.35
CA GLY A 214 -29.39 -6.20 -9.98
C GLY A 214 -29.37 -6.67 -11.43
N ASP A 215 -28.21 -6.83 -12.07
CA ASP A 215 -28.15 -7.40 -13.43
C ASP A 215 -28.69 -8.83 -13.44
N SER A 216 -29.41 -9.18 -14.50
CA SER A 216 -29.85 -10.56 -14.72
C SER A 216 -28.68 -11.43 -15.19
N LEU A 217 -28.64 -12.70 -14.77
CA LEU A 217 -27.69 -13.72 -15.23
C LEU A 217 -27.59 -13.78 -16.76
N ARG A 218 -28.67 -13.47 -17.50
CA ARG A 218 -28.68 -13.45 -18.97
C ARG A 218 -27.71 -12.41 -19.55
N VAL A 219 -27.49 -11.31 -18.85
CA VAL A 219 -26.56 -10.24 -19.25
C VAL A 219 -25.10 -10.69 -19.02
N LEU A 220 -24.88 -11.57 -18.04
CA LEU A 220 -23.57 -12.08 -17.65
C LEU A 220 -23.11 -13.30 -18.46
N GLY A 221 -23.94 -13.85 -19.35
CA GLY A 221 -23.64 -15.09 -20.08
C GLY A 221 -22.37 -15.07 -20.94
N LYS A 222 -21.73 -13.90 -21.13
CA LYS A 222 -20.42 -13.76 -21.79
C LYS A 222 -19.22 -13.87 -20.84
N LEU A 223 -19.44 -13.78 -19.53
CA LEU A 223 -18.39 -13.75 -18.51
C LEU A 223 -18.04 -15.15 -18.01
N GLY A 224 -18.98 -16.09 -18.09
CA GLY A 224 -18.76 -17.47 -17.66
C GLY A 224 -20.05 -18.16 -17.28
N SER A 225 -19.94 -19.36 -16.73
CA SER A 225 -21.06 -20.07 -16.10
C SER A 225 -20.87 -19.99 -14.58
N PRO A 226 -21.92 -19.67 -13.81
CA PRO A 226 -21.82 -19.67 -12.37
C PRO A 226 -21.80 -21.10 -11.82
N GLU A 227 -21.25 -21.24 -10.62
CA GLU A 227 -21.23 -22.47 -9.83
C GLU A 227 -22.08 -22.29 -8.58
N ALA A 228 -22.91 -23.29 -8.25
CA ALA A 228 -23.69 -23.27 -7.03
C ALA A 228 -22.76 -23.41 -5.81
N ILE A 229 -22.91 -22.53 -4.82
CA ILE A 229 -22.21 -22.60 -3.55
C ILE A 229 -23.21 -22.83 -2.41
N ASP A 230 -23.02 -23.93 -1.68
CA ASP A 230 -23.87 -24.36 -0.57
C ASP A 230 -23.66 -23.50 0.69
N ALA A 231 -22.50 -22.85 0.79
CA ALA A 231 -22.17 -21.93 1.85
C ALA A 231 -22.59 -20.52 1.44
N ASP A 232 -23.75 -20.09 1.92
CA ASP A 232 -24.13 -18.68 1.86
C ASP A 232 -23.09 -17.84 2.64
N PRO A 233 -22.32 -16.97 1.96
CA PRO A 233 -21.34 -16.10 2.61
C PRO A 233 -21.96 -15.17 3.65
N MET A 234 -23.27 -14.93 3.58
CA MET A 234 -24.04 -14.05 4.47
C MET A 234 -24.83 -14.83 5.54
N GLY A 235 -24.71 -16.17 5.58
CA GLY A 235 -25.17 -16.99 6.69
C GLY A 235 -26.69 -17.18 6.81
N ARG A 236 -27.47 -16.94 5.75
CA ARG A 236 -28.93 -17.12 5.68
C ARG A 236 -29.36 -18.49 5.15
N GLY A 237 -28.41 -19.33 4.73
CA GLY A 237 -28.61 -20.76 4.48
C GLY A 237 -29.33 -21.08 3.17
N GLN A 238 -29.35 -20.14 2.21
CA GLN A 238 -29.87 -20.38 0.87
C GLN A 238 -28.72 -20.53 -0.11
N ALA A 239 -28.83 -21.50 -1.03
CA ALA A 239 -27.83 -21.67 -2.09
C ALA A 239 -27.83 -20.44 -3.01
N ILE A 240 -26.64 -19.92 -3.28
CA ILE A 240 -26.41 -18.92 -4.32
C ILE A 240 -25.56 -19.49 -5.44
N ASP A 241 -25.67 -18.85 -6.58
CA ASP A 241 -24.80 -19.08 -7.73
C ASP A 241 -23.66 -18.06 -7.69
N ARG A 242 -22.41 -18.50 -7.73
CA ARG A 242 -21.23 -17.62 -7.75
C ARG A 242 -20.50 -17.74 -9.08
N MET A 243 -20.11 -16.60 -9.64
CA MET A 243 -19.17 -16.52 -10.75
C MET A 243 -17.85 -15.93 -10.26
N THR A 244 -16.78 -16.72 -10.36
CA THR A 244 -15.42 -16.28 -10.01
C THR A 244 -14.64 -15.97 -11.28
N LEU A 245 -14.29 -14.69 -11.42
CA LEU A 245 -13.44 -14.16 -12.46
C LEU A 245 -12.08 -13.79 -11.84
N VAL A 246 -11.09 -13.45 -12.68
CA VAL A 246 -9.77 -13.06 -12.18
C VAL A 246 -9.89 -11.79 -11.32
N GLY A 247 -9.88 -11.98 -9.99
CA GLY A 247 -9.98 -10.93 -9.00
C GLY A 247 -11.37 -10.28 -8.84
N LEU A 248 -12.45 -10.88 -9.38
CA LEU A 248 -13.83 -10.43 -9.19
C LEU A 248 -14.71 -11.63 -8.83
N GLU A 249 -15.50 -11.51 -7.77
CA GLU A 249 -16.57 -12.45 -7.44
C GLU A 249 -17.93 -11.78 -7.68
N VAL A 250 -18.85 -12.55 -8.27
CA VAL A 250 -20.23 -12.13 -8.54
C VAL A 250 -21.17 -13.16 -7.94
N ASP A 251 -21.97 -12.74 -6.97
CA ASP A 251 -22.97 -13.58 -6.33
C ASP A 251 -24.35 -13.30 -6.91
N ILE A 252 -25.04 -14.38 -7.24
CA ILE A 252 -26.28 -14.38 -8.00
C ILE A 252 -27.32 -15.18 -7.22
N PHE A 253 -28.47 -14.55 -7.00
CA PHE A 253 -29.62 -15.18 -6.38
C PHE A 253 -30.86 -14.92 -7.22
N GLN A 254 -31.65 -15.97 -7.48
CA GLN A 254 -32.84 -15.89 -8.34
C GLN A 254 -32.56 -15.19 -9.68
N GLU A 255 -31.51 -15.63 -10.37
CA GLU A 255 -31.04 -15.08 -11.65
C GLU A 255 -30.63 -13.59 -11.62
N THR A 256 -30.38 -13.01 -10.44
CA THR A 256 -30.06 -11.58 -10.26
C THR A 256 -28.78 -11.39 -9.44
N VAL A 257 -27.92 -10.44 -9.82
CA VAL A 257 -26.72 -10.07 -9.04
C VAL A 257 -27.12 -9.45 -7.71
N VAL A 258 -26.68 -10.05 -6.61
CA VAL A 258 -26.96 -9.63 -5.23
C VAL A 258 -25.72 -9.22 -4.44
N ALA A 259 -24.53 -9.64 -4.87
CA ALA A 259 -23.26 -9.11 -4.37
C ALA A 259 -22.16 -9.13 -5.44
N LEU A 260 -21.19 -8.25 -5.26
CA LEU A 260 -20.00 -8.13 -6.09
C LEU A 260 -18.80 -7.85 -5.17
N SER A 261 -17.63 -8.44 -5.42
CA SER A 261 -16.41 -8.10 -4.70
C SER A 261 -15.19 -8.14 -5.61
N THR A 262 -14.22 -7.25 -5.41
CA THR A 262 -12.96 -7.26 -6.16
C THR A 262 -11.77 -6.97 -5.27
N THR A 263 -10.72 -7.77 -5.46
CA THR A 263 -9.37 -7.56 -4.94
C THR A 263 -8.38 -7.22 -6.06
N SER A 264 -8.87 -7.00 -7.29
CA SER A 264 -8.04 -6.63 -8.44
C SER A 264 -8.26 -5.17 -8.88
N PRO A 265 -7.19 -4.46 -9.29
CA PRO A 265 -7.28 -3.09 -9.81
C PRO A 265 -7.92 -3.00 -11.21
N ASP A 266 -8.11 -4.12 -11.89
CA ASP A 266 -8.69 -4.17 -13.24
C ASP A 266 -10.19 -3.86 -13.25
N TRP A 267 -10.86 -4.14 -12.13
CA TRP A 267 -12.29 -3.91 -11.95
C TRP A 267 -12.52 -2.54 -11.33
N LYS A 268 -13.02 -1.61 -12.16
CA LYS A 268 -13.21 -0.21 -11.78
C LYS A 268 -14.69 0.12 -11.74
N MET A 269 -15.05 0.99 -10.80
CA MET A 269 -16.33 1.68 -10.80
C MET A 269 -16.36 2.78 -11.88
N PRO A 270 -17.53 3.26 -12.30
CA PRO A 270 -17.66 4.37 -13.26
C PRO A 270 -16.94 5.65 -12.82
N SER A 271 -16.90 5.94 -11.53
CA SER A 271 -16.12 7.04 -10.95
C SER A 271 -14.61 6.89 -11.08
N GLY A 272 -14.10 5.69 -11.40
CA GLY A 272 -12.68 5.35 -11.48
C GLY A 272 -12.11 4.69 -10.21
N LEU A 273 -12.94 4.56 -9.16
CA LEU A 273 -12.59 3.83 -7.94
C LEU A 273 -12.23 2.38 -8.25
N ARG A 274 -11.16 1.89 -7.62
CA ARG A 274 -10.57 0.57 -7.85
C ARG A 274 -9.61 0.21 -6.72
N VAL A 275 -9.24 -1.06 -6.64
CA VAL A 275 -8.19 -1.56 -5.75
C VAL A 275 -6.85 -0.88 -6.04
N GLY A 276 -6.07 -0.63 -4.99
CA GLY A 276 -4.73 -0.02 -5.04
C GLY A 276 -4.69 1.51 -4.89
N LEU A 277 -5.83 2.19 -4.98
CA LEU A 277 -5.91 3.63 -4.71
C LEU A 277 -5.64 3.95 -3.24
N THR A 278 -4.99 5.07 -2.93
CA THR A 278 -4.84 5.53 -1.54
C THR A 278 -6.15 6.11 -1.00
N ARG A 279 -6.27 6.25 0.33
CA ARG A 279 -7.42 6.95 0.95
C ARG A 279 -7.65 8.33 0.35
N GLY A 280 -6.59 9.13 0.18
CA GLY A 280 -6.70 10.46 -0.40
C GLY A 280 -7.20 10.44 -1.84
N GLU A 281 -6.78 9.46 -2.64
CA GLU A 281 -7.28 9.29 -4.02
C GLU A 281 -8.76 8.91 -4.05
N VAL A 282 -9.19 8.00 -3.16
CA VAL A 282 -10.60 7.66 -2.99
C VAL A 282 -11.43 8.88 -2.60
N ILE A 283 -10.97 9.66 -1.63
CA ILE A 283 -11.65 10.89 -1.18
C ILE A 283 -11.75 11.91 -2.32
N ARG A 284 -10.70 12.07 -3.13
CA ARG A 284 -10.73 12.97 -4.31
C ARG A 284 -11.73 12.52 -5.37
N LEU A 285 -11.81 11.21 -5.63
CA LEU A 285 -12.75 10.63 -6.59
C LEU A 285 -14.21 10.69 -6.10
N LEU A 286 -14.42 10.55 -4.79
CA LEU A 286 -15.74 10.72 -4.18
C LEU A 286 -16.14 12.20 -4.04
N GLY A 287 -15.16 13.08 -3.85
CA GLY A 287 -15.28 14.50 -3.57
C GLY A 287 -15.50 14.83 -2.09
N THR A 288 -15.73 13.83 -1.23
CA THR A 288 -15.79 13.96 0.23
C THR A 288 -15.63 12.59 0.88
N VAL A 289 -15.33 12.56 2.18
CA VAL A 289 -15.39 11.33 2.99
C VAL A 289 -16.86 10.94 3.18
N PRO A 290 -17.23 9.66 2.97
CA PRO A 290 -18.60 9.18 3.24
C PRO A 290 -19.00 9.31 4.72
N ASN A 291 -20.30 9.52 4.97
CA ASN A 291 -21.03 9.13 6.18
C ASN A 291 -20.32 9.28 7.53
N GLY A 292 -19.73 10.45 7.80
CA GLY A 292 -19.14 10.76 9.12
C GLY A 292 -17.86 9.99 9.46
N TYR A 293 -17.33 9.19 8.52
CA TYR A 293 -16.01 8.58 8.67
C TYR A 293 -14.92 9.64 8.73
N THR A 294 -13.79 9.30 9.35
CA THR A 294 -12.58 10.12 9.27
C THR A 294 -11.84 9.78 7.96
N ALA A 295 -11.04 10.71 7.44
CA ALA A 295 -10.21 10.48 6.26
C ALA A 295 -9.15 9.37 6.43
N THR A 296 -8.95 8.89 7.66
CA THR A 296 -8.01 7.85 8.06
C THR A 296 -8.68 6.53 8.42
N ALA A 297 -10.00 6.41 8.25
CA ALA A 297 -10.72 5.18 8.59
C ALA A 297 -10.19 3.97 7.80
N SER A 298 -10.29 2.78 8.39
CA SER A 298 -9.89 1.51 7.77
C SER A 298 -10.87 1.05 6.68
N SER A 299 -12.07 1.60 6.65
CA SER A 299 -13.05 1.35 5.61
C SER A 299 -13.97 2.55 5.41
N PHE A 300 -14.57 2.65 4.23
CA PHE A 300 -15.66 3.57 3.93
C PHE A 300 -16.87 2.77 3.47
N ALA A 301 -18.05 3.15 3.97
CA ALA A 301 -19.32 2.57 3.52
C ALA A 301 -20.29 3.65 3.02
N SER A 302 -21.04 3.34 1.96
CA SER A 302 -22.11 4.18 1.44
C SER A 302 -23.24 3.35 0.86
N HIS A 303 -24.48 3.78 1.13
CA HIS A 303 -25.68 3.14 0.61
C HIS A 303 -26.08 3.74 -0.74
N VAL A 304 -26.88 2.99 -1.51
CA VAL A 304 -27.46 3.50 -2.75
C VAL A 304 -28.45 4.64 -2.48
N CYS A 305 -28.46 5.66 -3.35
CA CYS A 305 -29.45 6.72 -3.26
C CYS A 305 -30.85 6.19 -3.55
N MET A 306 -31.78 6.46 -2.63
CA MET A 306 -33.19 6.18 -2.82
C MET A 306 -33.79 7.23 -3.74
N ASP A 307 -33.94 6.88 -5.02
CA ASP A 307 -34.57 7.78 -5.98
C ASP A 307 -36.12 7.71 -5.89
N ASN A 308 -36.71 6.71 -5.20
CA ASN A 308 -38.16 6.61 -4.94
C ASN A 308 -38.52 5.89 -3.60
N ALA A 309 -39.67 6.22 -3.02
CA ALA A 309 -40.13 5.74 -1.70
C ALA A 309 -40.74 4.31 -1.68
N VAL A 310 -40.40 3.41 -2.60
CA VAL A 310 -40.93 2.04 -2.63
C VAL A 310 -39.82 1.02 -2.87
N SER A 311 -39.62 0.16 -1.86
CA SER A 311 -38.73 -1.01 -1.79
C SER A 311 -37.52 -0.96 -2.72
N ASP A 312 -36.59 -0.07 -2.43
CA ASP A 312 -35.25 -0.13 -3.02
C ASP A 312 -34.44 -1.22 -2.30
N PRO A 313 -33.58 -1.94 -3.02
CA PRO A 313 -32.68 -2.88 -2.39
C PRO A 313 -31.69 -2.12 -1.50
N GLU A 314 -31.41 -2.64 -0.31
CA GLU A 314 -30.46 -2.09 0.65
C GLU A 314 -29.01 -2.32 0.18
N TRP A 315 -28.68 -1.81 -1.01
CA TRP A 315 -27.34 -1.92 -1.58
C TRP A 315 -26.38 -1.03 -0.82
N THR A 316 -25.32 -1.65 -0.34
CA THR A 316 -24.24 -0.98 0.37
C THR A 316 -22.94 -1.28 -0.34
N MET A 317 -22.17 -0.23 -0.60
CA MET A 317 -20.77 -0.33 -1.00
C MET A 317 -19.92 -0.23 0.24
N VAL A 318 -18.88 -1.06 0.30
CA VAL A 318 -17.80 -0.93 1.25
C VAL A 318 -16.48 -0.96 0.51
N ILE A 319 -15.59 -0.04 0.89
CA ILE A 319 -14.21 0.07 0.42
C ILE A 319 -13.33 -0.18 1.64
N ASP A 320 -12.59 -1.28 1.65
CA ASP A 320 -11.67 -1.61 2.72
C ASP A 320 -10.25 -1.19 2.35
N PHE A 321 -9.55 -0.59 3.30
CA PHE A 321 -8.16 -0.18 3.16
C PHE A 321 -7.26 -1.14 3.92
N GLY A 322 -6.24 -1.67 3.23
CA GLY A 322 -5.20 -2.47 3.85
C GLY A 322 -4.27 -1.64 4.75
N GLN A 323 -3.37 -2.33 5.45
CA GLN A 323 -2.35 -1.69 6.29
C GLN A 323 -1.41 -0.74 5.53
N ASN A 324 -1.33 -0.87 4.21
CA ASN A 324 -0.59 0.02 3.30
C ASN A 324 -1.36 1.29 2.91
N ASN A 325 -2.50 1.57 3.57
CA ASN A 325 -3.33 2.74 3.35
C ASN A 325 -3.93 2.83 1.92
N ARG A 326 -3.96 1.69 1.21
CA ARG A 326 -4.55 1.54 -0.12
C ARG A 326 -5.77 0.64 -0.07
N VAL A 327 -6.68 0.84 -1.02
CA VAL A 327 -7.84 -0.03 -1.20
C VAL A 327 -7.34 -1.45 -1.45
N ASP A 328 -7.78 -2.37 -0.60
CA ASP A 328 -7.48 -3.80 -0.67
C ASP A 328 -8.65 -4.57 -1.28
N ASN A 329 -9.87 -4.15 -0.91
CA ASN A 329 -11.10 -4.76 -1.38
C ASN A 329 -12.19 -3.70 -1.62
N ILE A 330 -12.99 -3.89 -2.66
CA ILE A 330 -14.26 -3.18 -2.85
C ILE A 330 -15.34 -4.23 -2.97
N TYR A 331 -16.40 -4.11 -2.18
CA TYR A 331 -17.55 -4.99 -2.31
C TYR A 331 -18.88 -4.24 -2.24
N PHE A 332 -19.86 -4.77 -2.97
CA PHE A 332 -21.25 -4.37 -2.98
C PHE A 332 -22.09 -5.51 -2.42
N VAL A 333 -23.01 -5.21 -1.53
CA VAL A 333 -23.91 -6.18 -0.91
C VAL A 333 -25.33 -5.64 -0.87
N ASN A 334 -26.31 -6.50 -1.13
CA ASN A 334 -27.70 -6.25 -0.77
C ASN A 334 -27.97 -6.75 0.65
N ALA A 335 -28.14 -5.84 1.62
CA ALA A 335 -28.38 -6.21 3.02
C ALA A 335 -29.74 -6.90 3.24
N SER A 336 -30.65 -6.85 2.27
CA SER A 336 -31.93 -7.54 2.34
C SER A 336 -31.88 -8.98 1.82
N TYR A 337 -30.79 -9.42 1.15
CA TYR A 337 -30.63 -10.78 0.66
C TYR A 337 -29.90 -11.69 1.64
#